data_AF-A0AAE0DIJ3-F1
#
_entry.id   AF-A0AAE0DIJ3-F1
#
_cell.length_a   1.000
_cell.length_b   1.000
_cell.length_c   1.000
_cell.angle_alpha   90.00
_cell.angle_beta   90.00
_cell.angle_gamma   90.00
#
_symmetry.space_group_name_H-M   'P 1'
#
loop_
_entity.id
_entity.type
_entity.pdbx_description
1 polymer ?
#
loop_
_entity_poly.entity_id
_entity_poly.type
_entity_poly.pdbx_seq_one_letter_code
_entity_poly.pdbx_strand_id
1 'polypeptide(L)'
;MKDPFRLLLVHPYNPPHIMPLLEIVPSPVTDPKVIERTLGFWKNKDRTSLVLKKETTGFVANRLAYTLLREAIHLVKEGVASVKDIDDLMTSSMGPRWAVAGIFKSYHTGGGAGGAGGFLQEYWRHGAGVLG
;
A
#
# COMPACT_ATOMS: atom_id res chain seq x y z
N MET A 1 -29.67 -3.96 -9.62
CA MET A 1 -29.32 -2.70 -10.32
C MET A 1 -29.54 -2.89 -11.81
N LYS A 2 -30.03 -1.89 -12.56
CA LYS A 2 -30.44 -2.06 -13.97
C LYS A 2 -29.35 -1.77 -15.01
N ASP A 3 -28.32 -1.02 -14.64
CA ASP A 3 -27.19 -0.68 -15.52
C ASP A 3 -25.86 -0.89 -14.77
N PRO A 4 -25.07 -1.92 -15.12
CA PRO A 4 -23.81 -2.21 -14.47
C PRO A 4 -22.65 -1.32 -14.96
N PHE A 5 -22.76 -0.66 -16.12
CA PHE A 5 -21.67 0.13 -16.70
C PHE A 5 -21.39 1.41 -15.88
N ARG A 6 -22.35 1.85 -15.08
CA ARG A 6 -22.24 3.01 -14.18
C ARG A 6 -21.75 2.69 -12.75
N LEU A 7 -21.38 1.45 -12.47
CA LEU A 7 -20.92 1.03 -11.16
C LEU A 7 -19.43 1.19 -10.98
N LEU A 8 -19.01 1.74 -9.84
CA LEU A 8 -17.67 1.59 -9.28
C LEU A 8 -17.75 1.81 -7.77
N LEU A 9 -16.74 1.36 -7.04
CA LEU A 9 -16.60 1.64 -5.62
C LEU A 9 -15.62 2.78 -5.40
N VAL A 10 -15.89 3.59 -4.39
CA VAL A 10 -14.96 4.58 -3.85
C VAL A 10 -14.74 4.21 -2.39
N HIS A 11 -13.54 3.76 -2.07
CA HIS A 11 -13.16 3.35 -0.73
C HIS A 11 -12.28 4.43 -0.08
N PRO A 12 -12.78 5.14 0.95
CA PRO A 12 -12.01 6.10 1.72
C PRO A 12 -11.23 5.43 2.87
N TYR A 13 -10.26 6.15 3.42
CA TYR A 13 -9.45 5.69 4.54
C TYR A 13 -9.85 6.37 5.85
N ASN A 14 -9.91 5.63 6.95
CA ASN A 14 -10.29 6.18 8.25
C ASN A 14 -9.12 6.92 8.92
N PRO A 15 -9.33 8.12 9.50
CA PRO A 15 -10.52 8.95 9.41
C PRO A 15 -10.66 9.68 8.06
N PRO A 16 -11.81 9.59 7.37
CA PRO A 16 -11.96 10.03 5.97
C PRO A 16 -11.90 11.55 5.80
N HIS A 17 -12.02 12.32 6.88
CA HIS A 17 -11.86 13.78 6.84
C HIS A 17 -10.38 14.22 6.94
N ILE A 18 -9.48 13.34 7.37
CA ILE A 18 -8.04 13.62 7.48
C ILE A 18 -7.28 12.96 6.34
N MET A 19 -7.61 11.70 6.03
CA MET A 19 -6.87 10.93 5.03
C MET A 19 -7.30 11.37 3.61
N PRO A 20 -6.37 11.87 2.77
CA PRO A 20 -6.71 12.43 1.47
C PRO A 20 -6.94 11.36 0.40
N LEU A 21 -6.52 10.11 0.66
CA LEU A 21 -6.51 9.03 -0.31
C LEU A 21 -7.89 8.37 -0.46
N LEU A 22 -8.22 8.00 -1.70
CA LEU A 22 -9.37 7.19 -2.08
C LEU A 22 -8.91 6.07 -3.04
N GLU A 23 -9.42 4.86 -2.86
CA GLU A 23 -9.32 3.81 -3.87
C GLU A 23 -10.58 3.81 -4.75
N ILE A 24 -10.38 3.93 -6.06
CA ILE A 24 -11.43 3.83 -7.08
C ILE A 24 -11.37 2.41 -7.65
N VAL A 25 -12.43 1.63 -7.43
CA VAL A 25 -12.48 0.22 -7.83
C VAL A 25 -13.57 0.04 -8.88
N PRO A 26 -13.23 0.12 -10.18
CA PRO A 26 -14.16 -0.20 -11.23
C PRO A 26 -14.40 -1.71 -11.30
N SER A 27 -15.57 -2.09 -11.78
CA SER A 27 -15.81 -3.44 -12.29
C SER A 27 -15.19 -3.59 -13.69
N PRO A 28 -14.99 -4.82 -14.20
CA PRO A 28 -14.48 -5.02 -15.56
C PRO A 28 -15.33 -4.40 -16.67
N VAL A 29 -16.61 -4.12 -16.40
CA VAL A 29 -17.56 -3.54 -17.36
C VAL A 29 -17.84 -2.07 -17.09
N THR A 30 -17.21 -1.45 -16.11
CA THR A 30 -17.43 -0.03 -15.81
C THR A 30 -17.00 0.83 -17.00
N ASP A 31 -17.87 1.74 -17.45
CA ASP A 31 -17.57 2.68 -18.52
C ASP A 31 -16.39 3.59 -18.08
N PRO A 32 -15.31 3.69 -18.88
CA PRO A 32 -14.19 4.59 -18.61
C PRO A 32 -14.60 6.03 -18.29
N LYS A 33 -15.67 6.55 -18.93
CA LYS A 33 -16.19 7.90 -18.67
C LYS A 33 -16.68 8.07 -17.22
N VAL A 34 -17.18 7.00 -16.61
CA VAL A 34 -17.64 7.01 -15.21
C VAL A 34 -16.45 7.08 -14.26
N ILE A 35 -15.35 6.39 -14.61
CA ILE A 35 -14.08 6.46 -13.88
C ILE A 35 -13.52 7.89 -13.96
N GLU A 36 -13.40 8.45 -15.17
CA GLU A 36 -12.90 9.81 -15.40
C GLU A 36 -13.71 10.87 -14.66
N ARG A 37 -15.05 10.79 -14.73
CA ARG A 37 -15.93 11.72 -14.01
C ARG A 37 -15.72 11.63 -12.50
N THR A 38 -15.54 10.43 -11.98
CA THR A 38 -15.30 10.19 -10.54
C THR A 38 -13.95 10.77 -10.11
N LEU A 39 -12.90 10.57 -10.91
CA LEU A 39 -11.58 11.16 -10.67
C LEU A 39 -11.64 12.69 -10.67
N GLY A 40 -12.32 13.29 -11.65
CA GLY A 40 -12.51 14.74 -11.72
C GLY A 40 -13.25 15.30 -10.52
N PHE A 41 -14.34 14.65 -10.10
CA PHE A 41 -15.11 15.07 -8.92
C PHE A 41 -14.26 15.10 -7.64
N TRP A 42 -13.46 14.05 -7.40
CA TRP A 42 -12.65 13.94 -6.20
C TRP A 42 -11.39 14.80 -6.24
N LYS A 43 -10.80 14.99 -7.42
CA LYS A 43 -9.70 15.95 -7.61
C LYS A 43 -10.14 17.37 -7.24
N ASN A 44 -11.36 17.78 -7.58
CA ASN A 44 -11.93 19.08 -7.21
C ASN A 44 -12.23 19.22 -5.71
N LYS A 45 -11.98 18.19 -4.91
CA LYS A 45 -12.13 18.17 -3.44
C LYS A 45 -10.81 17.88 -2.74
N ASP A 46 -9.70 18.13 -3.43
CA ASP A 46 -8.33 17.91 -2.94
C ASP A 46 -8.07 16.47 -2.48
N ARG A 47 -8.79 15.50 -3.07
CA ARG A 47 -8.60 14.08 -2.79
C ARG A 47 -7.62 13.47 -3.78
N THR A 48 -6.71 12.65 -3.26
CA THR A 48 -5.86 11.79 -4.07
C THR A 48 -6.63 10.52 -4.39
N SER A 49 -6.75 10.16 -5.67
CA SER A 49 -7.51 8.96 -6.09
C SER A 49 -6.60 7.95 -6.78
N LEU A 50 -6.66 6.69 -6.35
CA LEU A 50 -5.94 5.56 -6.97
C LEU A 50 -6.94 4.63 -7.65
N VAL A 51 -6.86 4.51 -8.97
CA VAL A 51 -7.68 3.53 -9.72
C VAL A 51 -7.04 2.15 -9.63
N LEU A 52 -7.75 1.20 -9.04
CA LEU A 52 -7.32 -0.18 -9.02
C LEU A 52 -7.51 -0.80 -10.40
N LYS A 53 -6.42 -1.39 -10.93
CA LYS A 53 -6.43 -2.07 -12.23
C LYS A 53 -7.25 -3.36 -12.23
N LYS A 54 -7.43 -3.96 -11.05
CA LYS A 54 -8.16 -5.20 -10.84
C LYS A 54 -8.76 -5.18 -9.44
N GLU A 55 -9.99 -5.66 -9.32
CA GLU A 55 -10.61 -5.90 -8.02
C GLU A 55 -9.82 -6.95 -7.20
N THR A 56 -9.75 -6.74 -5.89
CA THR A 56 -9.12 -7.68 -4.97
C THR A 56 -9.83 -7.62 -3.63
N THR A 57 -10.02 -8.77 -3.00
CA THR A 57 -10.61 -8.84 -1.66
C THR A 57 -9.75 -8.06 -0.66
N GLY A 58 -10.39 -7.17 0.08
CA GLY A 58 -9.73 -6.33 1.09
C GLY A 58 -9.03 -5.08 0.54
N PHE A 59 -9.12 -4.80 -0.77
CA PHE A 59 -8.40 -3.68 -1.41
C PHE A 59 -6.87 -3.76 -1.24
N VAL A 60 -6.11 -2.80 -1.76
CA VAL A 60 -4.64 -2.93 -1.76
C VAL A 60 -4.07 -2.65 -0.37
N ALA A 61 -4.53 -1.58 0.29
CA ALA A 61 -3.93 -1.17 1.55
C ALA A 61 -4.16 -2.16 2.70
N ASN A 62 -5.36 -2.74 2.86
CA ASN A 62 -5.56 -3.70 3.95
C ASN A 62 -4.74 -4.97 3.72
N ARG A 63 -4.53 -5.38 2.46
CA ARG A 63 -3.66 -6.52 2.16
C ARG A 63 -2.23 -6.26 2.61
N LEU A 64 -1.70 -5.07 2.34
CA LEU A 64 -0.36 -4.67 2.81
C LEU A 64 -0.31 -4.59 4.34
N ALA A 65 -1.27 -3.90 4.95
CA ALA A 65 -1.34 -3.73 6.40
C ALA A 65 -1.45 -5.08 7.15
N TYR A 66 -2.32 -5.98 6.69
CA TYR A 66 -2.49 -7.29 7.33
C TYR A 66 -1.31 -8.23 7.07
N THR A 67 -0.59 -8.09 5.96
CA THR A 67 0.64 -8.85 5.74
C THR A 67 1.69 -8.44 6.77
N LEU A 68 1.89 -7.13 6.94
CA LEU A 68 2.82 -6.61 7.94
C LEU A 68 2.41 -6.98 9.37
N LEU A 69 1.12 -6.85 9.69
CA LEU A 69 0.59 -7.20 11.01
C LEU A 69 0.78 -8.69 11.33
N ARG A 70 0.55 -9.57 10.35
CA ARG A 70 0.75 -11.02 10.54
C ARG A 70 2.21 -11.34 10.87
N GLU A 71 3.15 -10.71 10.16
CA GLU A 71 4.57 -10.89 10.43
C GLU A 71 4.97 -10.33 11.80
N ALA A 72 4.50 -9.14 12.15
CA ALA A 72 4.70 -8.56 13.48
C ALA A 72 4.21 -9.50 14.60
N ILE A 73 3.01 -10.06 14.45
CA ILE A 73 2.46 -11.04 15.41
C ILE A 73 3.34 -12.29 15.49
N HIS A 74 3.85 -12.78 14.36
CA HIS A 74 4.73 -13.93 14.32
C HIS A 74 6.04 -13.67 15.08
N LEU A 75 6.72 -12.55 14.81
CA LEU A 75 7.96 -12.17 15.49
C LEU A 75 7.79 -12.01 17.01
N VAL A 76 6.63 -11.47 17.44
CA VAL A 76 6.29 -11.39 18.87
C VAL A 76 6.09 -12.78 19.47
N LYS A 77 5.40 -13.68 18.76
CA LYS A 77 5.16 -15.06 19.23
C LYS A 77 6.45 -15.87 19.36
N GLU A 78 7.41 -15.67 18.47
CA GLU A 78 8.73 -16.32 18.50
C GLU A 78 9.68 -15.67 19.53
N GLY A 79 9.25 -14.61 20.21
CA GLY A 79 10.07 -13.90 21.20
C GLY A 79 11.21 -13.08 20.59
N VAL A 80 11.16 -12.80 19.29
CA VAL A 80 12.19 -12.00 18.59
C VAL A 80 12.14 -10.52 19.00
N ALA A 81 10.93 -10.00 19.24
CA ALA A 81 10.70 -8.62 19.66
C ALA A 81 9.44 -8.53 20.53
N SER A 82 9.38 -7.58 21.45
CA SER A 82 8.12 -7.30 22.17
C SER A 82 7.16 -6.50 21.29
N VAL A 83 5.87 -6.46 21.67
CA VAL A 83 4.87 -5.59 21.01
C VAL A 83 5.35 -4.14 20.98
N LYS A 84 5.94 -3.67 22.09
CA LYS A 84 6.47 -2.31 22.21
C LYS A 84 7.63 -2.07 21.25
N ASP A 85 8.55 -3.02 21.11
CA ASP A 85 9.70 -2.87 20.21
C ASP A 85 9.23 -2.76 18.75
N ILE A 86 8.21 -3.53 18.36
CA ILE A 86 7.61 -3.43 17.03
C ILE A 86 6.96 -2.06 16.82
N ASP A 87 6.17 -1.56 17.78
CA ASP A 87 5.52 -0.25 17.69
C ASP A 87 6.56 0.89 17.64
N ASP A 88 7.59 0.83 18.47
CA ASP A 88 8.70 1.80 18.46
C ASP A 88 9.43 1.77 17.11
N LEU A 89 9.74 0.59 16.57
CA LEU A 89 10.39 0.43 15.26
C LEU A 89 9.52 0.99 14.12
N MET A 90 8.21 0.76 14.18
CA MET A 90 7.25 1.27 13.20
C MET A 90 7.14 2.79 13.26
N THR A 91 7.05 3.37 14.44
CA THR A 91 6.82 4.82 14.62
C THR A 91 8.09 5.65 14.49
N SER A 92 9.25 5.11 14.89
CA SER A 92 10.53 5.82 14.87
C SER A 92 11.35 5.64 13.59
N SER A 93 11.06 4.64 12.75
CA SER A 93 11.85 4.34 11.56
C SER A 93 11.05 3.94 10.32
N MET A 94 10.28 2.85 10.36
CA MET A 94 9.66 2.32 9.13
C MET A 94 8.52 3.21 8.61
N GLY A 95 7.62 3.61 9.50
CA GLY A 95 6.47 4.47 9.19
C GLY A 95 6.89 5.80 8.56
N PRO A 96 7.77 6.60 9.19
CA PRO A 96 8.23 7.86 8.61
C PRO A 96 8.86 7.73 7.22
N ARG A 97 9.68 6.69 6.99
CA ARG A 97 10.28 6.44 5.67
C ARG A 97 9.21 6.24 4.60
N TRP A 98 8.21 5.42 4.89
CA TRP A 98 7.12 5.15 3.95
C TRP A 98 6.14 6.30 3.81
N ALA A 99 5.92 7.11 4.84
CA ALA A 99 5.10 8.31 4.76
C ALA A 99 5.70 9.35 3.79
N VAL A 100 7.04 9.47 3.77
CA VAL A 100 7.74 10.45 2.93
C VAL A 100 7.92 9.97 1.49
N ALA A 101 8.31 8.71 1.29
CA ALA A 101 8.73 8.22 -0.03
C ALA A 101 7.86 7.08 -0.58
N GLY A 102 7.07 6.41 0.27
CA GLY A 102 6.42 5.14 -0.08
C GLY A 102 7.43 3.99 -0.19
N ILE A 103 6.93 2.76 -0.25
CA ILE A 103 7.73 1.53 -0.15
C ILE A 103 8.78 1.45 -1.27
N PHE A 104 8.36 1.51 -2.53
CA PHE A 104 9.28 1.31 -3.66
C PHE A 104 10.36 2.39 -3.78
N LYS A 105 10.02 3.67 -3.57
CA LYS A 105 11.00 4.75 -3.64
C LYS A 105 11.98 4.67 -2.47
N SER A 106 11.51 4.31 -1.27
CA SER A 106 12.39 4.12 -0.10
C SER A 106 13.48 3.09 -0.39
N TYR A 107 13.11 1.95 -0.96
CA TYR A 107 14.08 0.90 -1.33
C TYR A 107 14.89 1.25 -2.56
N HIS A 108 14.33 2.00 -3.51
CA HIS A 108 15.07 2.50 -4.66
C HIS A 108 16.26 3.36 -4.21
N THR A 109 16.03 4.29 -3.28
CA THR A 109 17.10 5.13 -2.73
C THR A 109 18.14 4.32 -1.96
N GLY A 110 17.75 3.21 -1.33
CA GLY A 110 18.67 2.32 -0.61
C GLY A 110 19.61 1.50 -1.51
N GLY A 111 19.32 1.37 -2.81
CA GLY A 111 20.12 0.55 -3.73
C GLY A 111 21.20 1.31 -4.51
N GLY A 112 21.48 2.56 -4.16
CA GLY A 112 22.53 3.38 -4.79
C GLY A 112 22.33 3.55 -6.30
N ALA A 113 23.42 3.45 -7.07
CA ALA A 113 23.38 3.59 -8.53
C ALA A 113 22.51 2.54 -9.25
N GLY A 114 22.27 1.38 -8.62
CA GLY A 114 21.40 0.33 -9.13
C GLY A 114 19.91 0.55 -8.85
N GLY A 115 19.56 1.58 -8.07
CA GLY A 115 18.18 1.85 -7.66
C GLY A 115 17.52 0.65 -6.98
N ALA A 116 16.22 0.46 -7.20
CA ALA A 116 15.49 -0.66 -6.59
C ALA A 116 16.04 -2.02 -7.03
N GLY A 117 16.53 -2.15 -8.28
CA GLY A 117 17.14 -3.39 -8.76
C GLY A 117 18.43 -3.73 -8.01
N GLY A 118 19.27 -2.74 -7.73
CA GLY A 118 20.47 -2.91 -6.91
C GLY A 118 20.13 -3.33 -5.48
N PHE A 119 19.12 -2.72 -4.87
CA PHE A 119 18.66 -3.11 -3.53
C PHE A 119 18.19 -4.57 -3.49
N LEU A 120 17.38 -4.99 -4.46
CA LEU A 120 16.89 -6.37 -4.53
C LEU A 120 18.02 -7.36 -4.83
N GLN A 121 19.00 -7.03 -5.66
CA GLN A 121 20.15 -7.92 -5.88
C GLN A 121 20.94 -8.17 -4.58
N GLU A 122 21.20 -7.11 -3.80
CA GLU A 122 21.87 -7.24 -2.50
C GLU A 122 21.04 -8.03 -1.49
N TYR A 123 19.73 -7.73 -1.38
CA TYR A 123 18.84 -8.46 -0.47
C TYR A 123 18.80 -9.96 -0.80
N TRP A 124 18.70 -10.33 -2.08
CA TRP A 124 18.65 -11.74 -2.49
C TRP A 124 20.03 -12.43 -2.35
N ARG A 125 21.11 -11.69 -2.57
CA ARG A 125 22.49 -12.18 -2.36
C ARG A 125 22.75 -12.53 -0.90
N HIS A 126 22.24 -11.74 0.04
CA HIS A 126 22.38 -12.00 1.48
C HIS A 126 21.30 -12.94 2.03
N GLY A 127 20.10 -12.98 1.45
CA GLY A 127 19.03 -13.91 1.82
C GLY A 127 19.28 -15.36 1.40
N ALA A 128 20.02 -15.58 0.30
CA ALA A 128 20.41 -16.93 -0.15
C ALA A 128 21.49 -17.58 0.73
N GLY A 129 22.14 -16.84 1.63
CA GLY A 129 23.19 -17.35 2.53
C GLY A 129 22.69 -17.92 3.87
N VAL A 130 21.38 -17.87 4.15
CA VAL A 130 20.80 -18.32 5.44
C VAL A 130 20.07 -19.68 5.31
N LEU A 131 20.09 -20.29 4.12
CA LEU A 131 19.56 -21.64 3.86
C LEU A 131 20.60 -22.58 3.23
N GLY A 132 21.89 -22.34 3.53
CA GLY A 132 22.99 -23.25 3.22
C GLY A 132 23.38 -24.08 4.43
#